data_AF-A0A7X7RUD1-F1
#
_entry.id   AF-A0A7X7RUD1-F1
#
_cell.length_a   1.000
_cell.length_b   1.000
_cell.length_c   1.000
_cell.angle_alpha   90.00
_cell.angle_beta   90.00
_cell.angle_gamma   90.00
#
_symmetry.space_group_name_H-M   'P 1'
#
loop_
_entity.id
_entity.type
_entity.pdbx_description
1 polymer ?
#
loop_
_entity_poly.entity_id
_entity_poly.type
_entity_poly.pdbx_seq_one_letter_code
_entity_poly.pdbx_strand_id
1 'polypeptide(L)'
;ISYITFKVLQILIETYDGVIKEFKLFETIAFLLFFAPLSAGPIDRSRRFAEDFNKRITRGDYLELFGSGLKKLMLGLCYKFVVAELLSGWLIAFIGKFDPLSLLAYIYLYGLNLFFDFAGYSLMAVGLSYMFAIRTPDNFKLPFISIDIKDFWNRWHITLSHWFRDFVFSRLMMSILRKKLFTSRLTGASIAMITNMALMGIWHGVSVSYIMYGIYHGVLIAATEIYQKKSRFHHRYKNTRPYRLLSWFVTMNAVFLGFFIFSGEFIGLIGAVLGFPIS
;
A
#
# COMPACT_ATOMS: atom_id res chain seq x y z
N ILE A 1 5.06 16.38 -3.68
CA ILE A 1 6.53 16.13 -3.60
C ILE A 1 6.82 14.65 -3.35
N SER A 2 6.30 14.06 -2.27
CA SER A 2 6.57 12.67 -1.87
C SER A 2 6.46 11.61 -3.00
N TYR A 3 5.35 11.58 -3.76
CA TYR A 3 5.16 10.60 -4.85
C TYR A 3 6.09 10.81 -6.05
N ILE A 4 6.46 12.05 -6.36
CA ILE A 4 7.40 12.37 -7.45
C ILE A 4 8.80 11.87 -7.09
N THR A 5 9.20 11.95 -5.81
CA THR A 5 10.49 11.44 -5.35
C THR A 5 10.68 9.96 -5.71
N PHE A 6 9.64 9.12 -5.59
CA PHE A 6 9.71 7.72 -6.01
C PHE A 6 9.96 7.55 -7.51
N LYS A 7 9.34 8.37 -8.35
CA LYS A 7 9.55 8.35 -9.80
C LYS A 7 11.00 8.75 -10.15
N VAL A 8 11.50 9.80 -9.53
CA VAL A 8 12.89 10.27 -9.73
C VAL A 8 13.89 9.21 -9.26
N LEU A 9 13.73 8.69 -8.04
CA LEU A 9 14.60 7.64 -7.51
C LEU A 9 14.55 6.37 -8.36
N GLN A 10 13.37 5.97 -8.85
CA GLN A 10 13.24 4.83 -9.75
C GLN A 10 14.08 5.01 -11.01
N ILE A 11 14.04 6.19 -11.64
CA ILE A 11 14.86 6.49 -12.82
C ILE A 11 16.35 6.42 -12.47
N LEU A 12 16.78 7.11 -11.41
CA LEU A 12 18.19 7.13 -11.01
C LEU A 12 18.73 5.71 -10.74
N ILE A 13 17.94 4.92 -10.02
CA ILE A 13 18.30 3.55 -9.65
C ILE A 13 18.35 2.64 -10.89
N GLU A 14 17.33 2.68 -11.76
CA GLU A 14 17.31 1.84 -12.96
C GLU A 14 18.37 2.26 -14.00
N THR A 15 18.77 3.54 -14.04
CA THR A 15 19.93 3.99 -14.83
C THR A 15 21.23 3.46 -14.25
N TYR A 16 21.42 3.52 -12.92
CA TYR A 16 22.60 2.96 -12.25
C TYR A 16 22.73 1.44 -12.50
N ASP A 17 21.61 0.71 -12.50
CA ASP A 17 21.58 -0.72 -12.80
C ASP A 17 21.75 -1.05 -14.30
N GLY A 18 21.82 -0.05 -15.18
CA GLY A 18 21.92 -0.23 -16.63
C GLY A 18 20.64 -0.74 -17.31
N VAL A 19 19.50 -0.69 -16.62
CA VAL A 19 18.17 -1.05 -17.14
C VAL A 19 17.65 0.06 -18.06
N ILE A 20 17.81 1.32 -17.67
CA ILE A 20 17.57 2.49 -18.52
C ILE A 20 18.90 2.88 -19.15
N LYS A 21 19.01 2.73 -20.47
CA LYS A 21 20.23 3.02 -21.23
C LYS A 21 20.21 4.38 -21.91
N GLU A 22 19.01 4.83 -22.32
CA GLU A 22 18.82 6.09 -23.03
C GLU A 22 17.93 7.03 -22.21
N PHE A 23 18.40 8.26 -22.01
CA PHE A 23 17.63 9.28 -21.30
C PHE A 23 16.96 10.22 -22.31
N LYS A 24 15.64 10.11 -22.43
CA LYS A 24 14.84 11.01 -23.27
C LYS A 24 14.20 12.08 -22.39
N LEU A 25 14.70 13.32 -22.51
CA LEU A 25 14.32 14.44 -21.65
C LEU A 25 12.81 14.70 -21.65
N PHE A 26 12.20 14.79 -22.84
CA PHE A 26 10.77 15.09 -22.97
C PHE A 26 9.88 14.00 -22.38
N GLU A 27 10.16 12.72 -22.68
CA GLU A 27 9.42 11.59 -22.12
C GLU A 27 9.54 11.53 -20.59
N THR A 28 10.74 11.85 -20.07
CA THR A 28 10.99 11.87 -18.62
C THR A 28 10.20 12.99 -17.95
N ILE A 29 10.21 14.20 -18.51
CA ILE A 29 9.41 15.32 -18.00
C ILE A 29 7.91 14.96 -18.04
N ALA A 30 7.44 14.38 -19.14
CA ALA A 30 6.05 13.93 -19.27
C ALA A 30 5.69 12.90 -18.19
N PHE A 31 6.54 11.91 -17.94
CA PHE A 31 6.33 10.91 -16.89
C PHE A 31 6.30 11.52 -15.48
N LEU A 32 7.24 12.42 -15.17
CA LEU A 32 7.32 13.06 -13.86
C LEU A 32 6.13 13.97 -13.59
N LEU A 33 5.72 14.75 -14.60
CA LEU A 33 4.67 15.76 -14.50
C LEU A 33 3.28 15.28 -14.95
N PHE A 34 3.13 13.99 -15.29
CA PHE A 34 1.83 13.46 -15.70
C PHE A 34 0.79 13.72 -14.61
N PHE A 35 -0.17 14.59 -14.91
CA PHE A 35 -0.98 15.28 -13.92
C PHE A 35 -1.99 14.36 -13.20
N ALA A 36 -2.50 13.34 -13.89
CA ALA A 36 -3.58 12.49 -13.38
C ALA A 36 -3.22 11.81 -12.03
N PRO A 37 -2.05 11.16 -11.89
CA PRO A 37 -1.61 10.60 -10.61
C PRO A 37 -0.66 11.50 -9.80
N LEU A 38 -0.49 12.78 -10.14
CA LEU A 38 0.63 13.60 -9.65
C LEU A 38 0.63 13.85 -8.13
N SER A 39 -0.53 14.08 -7.53
CA SER A 39 -0.62 14.48 -6.11
C SER A 39 -0.45 13.28 -5.17
N ALA A 40 -1.27 12.24 -5.33
CA ALA A 40 -1.21 11.03 -4.51
C ALA A 40 -1.62 9.75 -5.28
N GLY A 41 -1.45 9.74 -6.61
CA GLY A 41 -1.90 8.65 -7.46
C GLY A 41 -0.92 7.46 -7.47
N PRO A 42 -1.24 6.41 -8.24
CA PRO A 42 -0.38 5.25 -8.34
C PRO A 42 1.05 5.60 -8.78
N ILE A 43 2.04 5.01 -8.11
CA ILE A 43 3.46 5.18 -8.41
C ILE A 43 3.80 4.32 -9.63
N ASP A 44 3.89 4.99 -10.76
CA ASP A 44 4.19 4.39 -12.05
C ASP A 44 5.71 4.20 -12.27
N ARG A 45 6.11 3.39 -13.26
CA ARG A 45 7.50 3.21 -13.70
C ARG A 45 7.71 3.88 -15.05
N SER A 46 8.84 4.56 -15.20
CA SER A 46 9.17 5.33 -16.41
C SER A 46 9.06 4.51 -17.70
N ARG A 47 9.58 3.27 -17.71
CA ARG A 47 9.57 2.40 -18.90
C ARG A 47 8.15 2.03 -19.34
N ARG A 48 7.30 1.64 -18.39
CA ARG A 48 5.90 1.27 -18.63
C ARG A 48 5.09 2.48 -19.11
N PHE A 49 5.30 3.65 -18.50
CA PHE A 49 4.70 4.89 -18.95
C PHE A 49 5.13 5.24 -20.38
N ALA A 50 6.42 5.10 -20.70
CA ALA A 50 6.95 5.39 -22.03
C ALA A 50 6.38 4.46 -23.12
N GLU A 51 6.09 3.19 -22.78
CA GLU A 51 5.40 2.26 -23.68
C GLU A 51 4.01 2.78 -24.05
N ASP A 52 3.19 3.22 -23.08
CA ASP A 52 1.87 3.79 -23.36
C ASP A 52 1.98 5.15 -24.07
N PHE A 53 2.91 6.00 -23.65
CA PHE A 53 3.10 7.35 -24.17
C PHE A 53 3.50 7.37 -25.66
N ASN A 54 4.34 6.43 -26.08
CA ASN A 54 4.81 6.33 -27.46
C ASN A 54 3.90 5.48 -28.36
N LYS A 55 2.94 4.75 -27.77
CA LYS A 55 2.06 3.85 -28.52
C LYS A 55 0.98 4.62 -29.26
N ARG A 56 0.93 4.41 -30.58
CA ARG A 56 -0.23 4.82 -31.39
C ARG A 56 -1.37 3.83 -31.14
N ILE A 57 -2.51 4.34 -30.68
CA ILE A 57 -3.70 3.54 -30.41
C ILE A 57 -4.73 3.72 -31.52
N THR A 58 -5.50 2.67 -31.80
CA THR A 58 -6.61 2.77 -32.75
C THR A 58 -7.79 3.50 -32.10
N ARG A 59 -8.70 4.04 -32.93
CA ARG A 59 -9.92 4.69 -32.41
C ARG A 59 -10.77 3.73 -31.56
N GLY A 60 -10.86 2.46 -31.96
CA GLY A 60 -11.60 1.44 -31.20
C GLY A 60 -11.01 1.21 -29.82
N ASP A 61 -9.70 0.94 -29.76
CA ASP A 61 -8.99 0.71 -28.49
C ASP A 61 -9.04 1.93 -27.58
N TYR A 62 -8.99 3.14 -28.15
CA TYR A 62 -9.12 4.38 -27.39
C TYR A 62 -10.50 4.50 -26.74
N LEU A 63 -11.58 4.26 -27.49
CA LEU A 63 -12.95 4.38 -26.96
C LEU A 63 -13.21 3.36 -25.85
N GLU A 64 -12.71 2.13 -25.98
CA GLU A 64 -12.81 1.11 -24.92
C GLU A 64 -12.03 1.54 -23.67
N LEU A 65 -10.81 2.05 -23.85
CA LEU A 65 -9.98 2.51 -22.74
C LEU A 65 -10.60 3.74 -22.06
N PHE A 66 -11.12 4.68 -22.83
CA PHE A 66 -11.84 5.86 -22.33
C PHE A 66 -13.08 5.45 -21.54
N GLY A 67 -13.90 4.52 -22.04
CA GLY A 67 -15.07 4.00 -21.34
C GLY A 67 -14.71 3.31 -20.02
N SER A 68 -13.63 2.52 -20.01
CA SER A 68 -13.08 1.92 -18.79
C SER A 68 -12.59 2.99 -17.81
N GLY A 69 -11.95 4.04 -18.32
CA GLY A 69 -11.50 5.19 -17.53
C GLY A 69 -12.67 5.95 -16.89
N LEU A 70 -13.71 6.23 -17.66
CA LEU A 70 -14.93 6.88 -17.18
C LEU A 70 -15.62 6.06 -16.07
N LYS A 71 -15.72 4.74 -16.24
CA LYS A 71 -16.26 3.84 -15.20
C LYS A 71 -15.46 3.93 -13.91
N LYS A 72 -14.13 3.91 -13.99
CA LYS A 72 -13.24 4.06 -12.81
C LYS A 72 -13.40 5.44 -12.17
N LEU A 73 -13.48 6.50 -12.97
CA LEU A 73 -13.70 7.87 -12.49
C LEU A 73 -15.02 7.97 -11.71
N MET A 74 -16.12 7.49 -12.27
CA MET A 74 -17.44 7.51 -11.62
C MET A 74 -17.47 6.68 -10.33
N LEU A 75 -16.86 5.49 -10.33
CA LEU A 75 -16.74 4.68 -9.12
C LEU A 75 -15.89 5.38 -8.05
N GLY A 76 -14.79 6.00 -8.47
CA GLY A 76 -13.91 6.76 -7.58
C GLY A 76 -14.59 7.96 -6.93
N LEU A 77 -15.40 8.70 -7.70
CA LEU A 77 -16.25 9.78 -7.20
C LEU A 77 -17.21 9.28 -6.13
N CYS A 78 -17.91 8.17 -6.38
CA CYS A 78 -18.82 7.57 -5.41
C CYS A 78 -18.08 7.13 -4.13
N TYR A 79 -16.95 6.45 -4.26
CA TYR A 79 -16.16 6.00 -3.12
C TYR A 79 -15.70 7.17 -2.25
N LYS A 80 -15.17 8.23 -2.85
CA LYS A 80 -14.61 9.37 -2.12
C LYS A 80 -15.70 10.28 -1.55
N PHE A 81 -16.61 10.74 -2.39
CA PHE A 81 -17.54 11.82 -2.01
C PHE A 81 -18.85 11.32 -1.39
N VAL A 82 -19.15 10.04 -1.48
CA VAL A 82 -20.36 9.46 -0.86
C VAL A 82 -19.98 8.53 0.28
N VAL A 83 -19.24 7.46 -0.01
CA VAL A 83 -18.96 6.42 0.98
C VAL A 83 -17.97 6.90 2.04
N ALA A 84 -16.85 7.50 1.64
CA ALA A 84 -15.86 7.97 2.61
C ALA A 84 -16.40 9.11 3.47
N GLU A 85 -17.14 10.07 2.89
CA GLU A 85 -17.78 11.16 3.64
C GLU A 85 -18.80 10.64 4.66
N LEU A 86 -19.63 9.64 4.31
CA LEU A 86 -20.56 9.01 5.24
C LEU A 86 -19.81 8.35 6.42
N LEU A 87 -18.76 7.59 6.11
CA LEU A 87 -17.94 6.93 7.13
C LEU A 87 -17.20 7.95 8.01
N SER A 88 -16.73 9.05 7.43
CA SER A 88 -16.08 10.16 8.15
C SER A 88 -17.05 10.82 9.13
N GLY A 89 -18.27 11.12 8.70
CA GLY A 89 -19.32 11.67 9.54
C GLY A 89 -19.64 10.80 10.75
N TRP A 90 -19.70 9.47 10.57
CA TRP A 90 -19.89 8.52 11.67
C TRP A 90 -18.65 8.39 12.56
N LEU A 91 -17.45 8.41 11.98
CA LEU A 91 -16.18 8.26 12.69
C LEU A 91 -15.99 9.34 13.76
N ILE A 92 -16.40 10.59 13.47
CA ILE A 92 -16.27 11.73 14.40
C ILE A 92 -16.89 11.45 15.77
N ALA A 93 -17.98 10.69 15.82
CA ALA A 93 -18.68 10.38 17.08
C ALA A 93 -17.86 9.50 18.03
N PHE A 94 -16.78 8.86 17.56
CA PHE A 94 -15.98 7.88 18.30
C PHE A 94 -14.54 8.34 18.57
N ILE A 95 -14.11 9.49 18.05
CA ILE A 95 -12.76 10.04 18.31
C ILE A 95 -12.57 10.29 19.81
N GLY A 96 -11.40 9.89 20.34
CA GLY A 96 -11.06 10.08 21.76
C GLY A 96 -11.89 9.26 22.76
N LYS A 97 -12.77 8.36 22.29
CA LYS A 97 -13.56 7.47 23.14
C LYS A 97 -12.92 6.09 23.22
N PHE A 98 -12.46 5.74 24.42
CA PHE A 98 -11.70 4.51 24.65
C PHE A 98 -12.49 3.40 25.36
N ASP A 99 -13.80 3.54 25.53
CA ASP A 99 -14.62 2.41 25.96
C ASP A 99 -14.62 1.30 24.88
N PRO A 100 -14.78 0.02 25.27
CA PRO A 100 -14.57 -1.10 24.35
C PRO A 100 -15.42 -1.05 23.08
N LEU A 101 -16.67 -0.59 23.17
CA LEU A 101 -17.59 -0.56 22.03
C LEU A 101 -17.25 0.59 21.08
N SER A 102 -16.99 1.79 21.62
CA SER A 102 -16.57 2.94 20.82
C SER A 102 -15.23 2.68 20.13
N LEU A 103 -14.28 2.06 20.83
CA LEU A 103 -12.98 1.71 20.26
C LEU A 103 -13.13 0.73 19.09
N LEU A 104 -13.96 -0.31 19.25
CA LEU A 104 -14.22 -1.25 18.17
C LEU A 104 -14.85 -0.55 16.96
N ALA A 105 -15.85 0.31 17.18
CA ALA A 105 -16.46 1.09 16.12
C ALA A 105 -15.44 1.97 15.40
N TYR A 106 -14.59 2.70 16.15
CA TYR A 106 -13.55 3.55 15.60
C TYR A 106 -12.57 2.78 14.71
N ILE A 107 -12.04 1.65 15.19
CA ILE A 107 -11.07 0.81 14.46
C ILE A 107 -11.61 0.45 13.06
N TYR A 108 -12.85 -0.04 12.99
CA TYR A 108 -13.43 -0.48 11.72
C TYR A 108 -13.89 0.69 10.84
N LEU A 109 -14.50 1.72 11.41
CA LEU A 109 -14.90 2.92 10.66
C LEU A 109 -13.69 3.63 10.06
N TYR A 110 -12.60 3.78 10.83
CA TYR A 110 -11.36 4.40 10.35
C TYR A 110 -10.75 3.59 9.20
N GLY A 111 -10.61 2.27 9.37
CA GLY A 111 -10.05 1.42 8.32
C GLY A 111 -10.84 1.43 7.02
N LEU A 112 -12.17 1.47 7.11
CA LEU A 112 -13.05 1.58 5.94
C LEU A 112 -12.98 2.98 5.32
N ASN A 113 -13.04 4.04 6.14
CA ASN A 113 -12.91 5.42 5.65
C ASN A 113 -11.59 5.63 4.91
N LEU A 114 -10.47 5.19 5.50
CA LEU A 114 -9.15 5.22 4.90
C LEU A 114 -9.12 4.51 3.54
N PHE A 115 -9.73 3.33 3.45
CA PHE A 115 -9.83 2.60 2.19
C PHE A 115 -10.66 3.35 1.14
N PHE A 116 -11.88 3.78 1.47
CA PHE A 116 -12.77 4.39 0.49
C PHE A 116 -12.29 5.77 0.03
N ASP A 117 -11.71 6.58 0.92
CA ASP A 117 -11.13 7.87 0.54
C ASP A 117 -9.96 7.65 -0.44
N PHE A 118 -9.03 6.77 -0.08
CA PHE A 118 -7.80 6.62 -0.83
C PHE A 118 -7.96 5.76 -2.11
N ALA A 119 -8.79 4.71 -2.06
CA ALA A 119 -9.17 3.95 -3.24
C ALA A 119 -10.04 4.78 -4.18
N GLY A 120 -10.93 5.63 -3.65
CA GLY A 120 -11.72 6.58 -4.44
C GLY A 120 -10.83 7.54 -5.21
N TYR A 121 -9.88 8.19 -4.51
CA TYR A 121 -8.86 9.03 -5.15
C TYR A 121 -8.06 8.26 -6.21
N SER A 122 -7.55 7.08 -5.88
CA SER A 122 -6.76 6.26 -6.80
C SER A 122 -7.53 5.87 -8.06
N LEU A 123 -8.81 5.51 -7.93
CA LEU A 123 -9.68 5.17 -9.06
C LEU A 123 -9.92 6.38 -9.98
N MET A 124 -10.10 7.57 -9.41
CA MET A 124 -10.22 8.79 -10.22
C MET A 124 -8.93 9.08 -10.97
N ALA A 125 -7.77 8.96 -10.31
CA ALA A 125 -6.47 9.14 -10.94
C ALA A 125 -6.24 8.15 -12.10
N VAL A 126 -6.49 6.85 -11.88
CA VAL A 126 -6.38 5.82 -12.93
C VAL A 126 -7.41 6.06 -14.04
N GLY A 127 -8.64 6.42 -13.69
CA GLY A 127 -9.71 6.72 -14.63
C GLY A 127 -9.33 7.84 -15.59
N LEU A 128 -8.82 8.95 -15.06
CA LEU A 128 -8.28 10.04 -15.85
C LEU A 128 -7.09 9.58 -16.69
N SER A 129 -6.14 8.82 -16.13
CA SER A 129 -5.01 8.32 -16.92
C SER A 129 -5.47 7.56 -18.17
N TYR A 130 -6.49 6.70 -18.03
CA TYR A 130 -7.01 5.90 -19.13
C TYR A 130 -7.67 6.76 -20.20
N MET A 131 -8.39 7.82 -19.81
CA MET A 131 -8.98 8.79 -20.74
C MET A 131 -7.92 9.55 -21.55
N PHE A 132 -6.70 9.68 -21.00
CA PHE A 132 -5.50 10.22 -21.66
C PHE A 132 -4.62 9.14 -22.29
N ALA A 133 -5.17 7.94 -22.53
CA ALA A 133 -4.49 6.81 -23.16
C ALA A 133 -3.30 6.21 -22.39
N ILE A 134 -3.09 6.58 -21.13
CA ILE A 134 -2.03 6.03 -20.28
C ILE A 134 -2.64 5.02 -19.31
N ARG A 135 -2.24 3.75 -19.37
CA ARG A 135 -2.86 2.66 -18.61
C ARG A 135 -2.32 2.55 -17.19
N THR A 136 -2.23 3.63 -16.42
CA THR A 136 -1.70 3.66 -15.03
C THR A 136 -2.13 2.45 -14.17
N PRO A 137 -1.23 1.82 -13.39
CA PRO A 137 -1.56 0.63 -12.61
C PRO A 137 -2.53 0.95 -11.47
N ASP A 138 -3.38 -0.02 -11.12
CA ASP A 138 -4.31 0.11 -9.98
C ASP A 138 -3.58 -0.01 -8.63
N ASN A 139 -3.99 0.78 -7.64
CA ASN A 139 -3.48 0.71 -6.26
C ASN A 139 -4.18 -0.32 -5.39
N PHE A 140 -5.40 -0.74 -5.73
CA PHE A 140 -6.22 -1.59 -4.88
C PHE A 140 -6.84 -2.74 -5.66
N LYS A 141 -6.82 -3.95 -5.08
CA LYS A 141 -7.42 -5.15 -5.67
C LYS A 141 -8.10 -6.03 -4.62
N LEU A 142 -9.27 -5.59 -4.16
CA LEU A 142 -10.07 -6.27 -3.13
C LEU A 142 -9.20 -6.65 -1.91
N PRO A 143 -8.62 -5.69 -1.18
CA PRO A 143 -7.68 -6.00 -0.10
C PRO A 143 -8.34 -6.77 1.06
N PHE A 144 -9.63 -6.56 1.31
CA PHE A 144 -10.34 -7.17 2.45
C PHE A 144 -10.77 -8.62 2.26
N ILE A 145 -10.44 -9.25 1.11
CA ILE A 145 -10.60 -10.71 0.92
C ILE A 145 -9.30 -11.48 1.18
N SER A 146 -8.24 -10.80 1.64
CA SER A 146 -6.95 -11.42 1.85
C SER A 146 -6.95 -12.42 2.99
N ILE A 147 -6.38 -13.59 2.73
CA ILE A 147 -6.31 -14.67 3.71
C ILE A 147 -5.04 -14.60 4.57
N ASP A 148 -4.03 -13.84 4.16
CA ASP A 148 -2.82 -13.57 4.92
C ASP A 148 -2.27 -12.17 4.63
N ILE A 149 -1.36 -11.70 5.49
CA ILE A 149 -0.82 -10.34 5.40
C ILE A 149 0.03 -10.10 4.15
N LYS A 150 0.61 -11.15 3.57
CA LYS A 150 1.40 -11.03 2.33
C LYS A 150 0.46 -10.84 1.13
N ASP A 151 -0.66 -11.56 1.09
CA ASP A 151 -1.71 -11.32 0.09
C ASP A 151 -2.33 -9.93 0.23
N PHE A 152 -2.53 -9.45 1.46
CA PHE A 152 -3.01 -8.08 1.71
C PHE A 152 -2.11 -7.01 1.09
N TRP A 153 -0.79 -7.08 1.30
CA TRP A 153 0.17 -6.13 0.72
C TRP A 153 0.36 -6.27 -0.80
N ASN A 154 -0.15 -7.35 -1.43
CA ASN A 154 -0.25 -7.47 -2.88
C ASN A 154 -1.56 -6.88 -3.44
N ARG A 155 -2.44 -6.37 -2.58
CA ARG A 155 -3.78 -5.84 -2.92
C ARG A 155 -4.07 -4.46 -2.34
N TRP A 156 -3.28 -4.02 -1.38
CA TRP A 156 -3.34 -2.70 -0.75
C TRP A 156 -2.17 -1.84 -1.19
N HIS A 157 -2.45 -0.61 -1.62
CA HIS A 157 -1.47 0.38 -2.10
C HIS A 157 -0.36 -0.27 -2.95
N ILE A 158 -0.79 -1.02 -3.97
CA ILE A 158 0.02 -1.99 -4.70
C ILE A 158 1.27 -1.34 -5.30
N THR A 159 1.15 -0.14 -5.85
CA THR A 159 2.29 0.54 -6.48
C THR A 159 3.37 0.92 -5.48
N LEU A 160 2.99 1.44 -4.31
CA LEU A 160 3.93 1.72 -3.22
C LEU A 160 4.56 0.44 -2.70
N SER A 161 3.75 -0.58 -2.41
CA SER A 161 4.19 -1.89 -1.93
C SER A 161 5.22 -2.51 -2.89
N HIS A 162 4.94 -2.51 -4.19
CA HIS A 162 5.85 -3.01 -5.21
C HIS A 162 7.09 -2.14 -5.39
N TRP A 163 6.99 -0.82 -5.27
CA TRP A 163 8.15 0.07 -5.32
C TRP A 163 9.11 -0.26 -4.18
N PHE A 164 8.62 -0.34 -2.94
CA PHE A 164 9.43 -0.73 -1.79
C PHE A 164 10.00 -2.14 -1.94
N ARG A 165 9.20 -3.11 -2.40
CA ARG A 165 9.68 -4.49 -2.63
C ARG A 165 10.88 -4.51 -3.57
N ASP A 166 10.79 -3.80 -4.69
CA ASP A 166 11.78 -3.91 -5.77
C ASP A 166 13.02 -3.02 -5.50
N PHE A 167 12.83 -1.83 -4.93
CA PHE A 167 13.92 -0.87 -4.71
C PHE A 167 14.53 -0.87 -3.31
N VAL A 168 13.79 -1.31 -2.29
CA VAL A 168 14.28 -1.33 -0.89
C VAL A 168 14.52 -2.78 -0.46
N PHE A 169 13.47 -3.59 -0.34
CA PHE A 169 13.58 -4.97 0.16
C PHE A 169 14.57 -5.81 -0.65
N SER A 170 14.46 -5.80 -1.98
CA SER A 170 15.31 -6.63 -2.84
C SER A 170 16.79 -6.25 -2.73
N ARG A 171 17.09 -4.95 -2.65
CA ARG A 171 18.47 -4.45 -2.46
C ARG A 171 19.04 -4.79 -1.09
N LEU A 172 18.23 -4.64 -0.03
CA LEU A 172 18.60 -5.05 1.32
C LEU A 172 18.89 -6.56 1.37
N MET A 173 18.03 -7.37 0.76
CA MET A 173 18.21 -8.82 0.71
C MET A 173 19.49 -9.20 -0.05
N MET A 174 19.77 -8.57 -1.20
CA MET A 174 21.03 -8.80 -1.92
C MET A 174 22.26 -8.39 -1.11
N SER A 175 22.19 -7.29 -0.35
CA SER A 175 23.28 -6.87 0.54
C SER A 175 23.53 -7.89 1.65
N ILE A 176 22.47 -8.37 2.31
CA ILE A 176 22.52 -9.38 3.36
C ILE A 176 23.14 -10.68 2.85
N LEU A 177 22.72 -11.16 1.68
CA LEU A 177 23.24 -12.40 1.07
C LEU A 177 24.70 -12.28 0.68
N ARG A 178 25.10 -11.17 0.04
CA ARG A 178 26.49 -10.96 -0.39
C ARG A 178 27.46 -10.86 0.79
N LYS A 179 27.06 -10.14 1.85
CA LYS A 179 27.87 -9.95 3.05
C LYS A 179 27.77 -11.10 4.06
N LYS A 180 26.95 -12.13 3.78
CA LYS A 180 26.68 -13.27 4.67
C LYS A 180 26.36 -12.84 6.12
N LEU A 181 25.58 -11.77 6.28
CA LEU A 181 25.35 -11.14 7.59
C LEU A 181 24.62 -12.03 8.60
N PHE A 182 23.88 -13.04 8.13
CA PHE A 182 23.11 -13.95 8.97
C PHE A 182 23.29 -15.40 8.52
N THR A 183 23.38 -16.32 9.49
CA THR A 183 23.50 -17.77 9.23
C THR A 183 22.26 -18.35 8.56
N SER A 184 21.07 -17.85 8.93
CA SER A 184 19.80 -18.30 8.35
C SER A 184 19.27 -17.30 7.33
N ARG A 185 19.03 -17.77 6.10
CA ARG A 185 18.37 -16.98 5.03
C ARG A 185 17.01 -16.45 5.47
N LEU A 186 16.29 -17.21 6.30
CA LEU A 186 14.98 -16.80 6.82
C LEU A 186 15.10 -15.62 7.78
N THR A 187 16.11 -15.63 8.66
CA THR A 187 16.37 -14.50 9.57
C THR A 187 16.73 -13.23 8.79
N GLY A 188 17.60 -13.36 7.78
CA GLY A 188 17.93 -12.24 6.89
C GLY A 188 16.71 -11.68 6.15
N ALA A 189 15.82 -12.55 5.65
CA ALA A 189 14.59 -12.13 5.00
C ALA A 189 13.62 -11.42 5.98
N SER A 190 13.46 -11.94 7.20
CA SER A 190 12.62 -11.32 8.23
C SER A 190 13.11 -9.92 8.60
N ILE A 191 14.42 -9.73 8.77
CA ILE A 191 15.00 -8.41 9.06
C ILE A 191 14.77 -7.47 7.88
N ALA A 192 15.01 -7.92 6.64
CA ALA A 192 14.75 -7.12 5.45
C ALA A 192 13.27 -6.72 5.32
N MET A 193 12.32 -7.61 5.66
CA MET A 193 10.88 -7.31 5.67
C MET A 193 10.54 -6.24 6.72
N ILE A 194 11.08 -6.36 7.93
CA ILE A 194 10.86 -5.39 9.01
C ILE A 194 11.46 -4.03 8.64
N THR A 195 12.70 -3.99 8.18
CA THR A 195 13.36 -2.75 7.75
C THR A 195 12.61 -2.10 6.58
N ASN A 196 12.17 -2.89 5.60
CA ASN A 196 11.41 -2.38 4.47
C ASN A 196 10.10 -1.68 4.91
N MET A 197 9.33 -2.32 5.79
CA MET A 197 8.08 -1.74 6.28
C MET A 197 8.30 -0.59 7.27
N ALA A 198 9.37 -0.62 8.07
CA ALA A 198 9.75 0.51 8.91
C ALA A 198 10.08 1.76 8.07
N LEU A 199 10.84 1.60 6.98
CA LEU A 199 11.12 2.69 6.04
C LEU A 199 9.85 3.20 5.35
N MET A 200 8.89 2.32 5.05
CA MET A 200 7.57 2.72 4.55
C MET A 200 6.79 3.52 5.61
N GLY A 201 6.85 3.13 6.88
CA GLY A 201 6.30 3.91 7.99
C GLY A 201 6.91 5.30 8.10
N ILE A 202 8.25 5.40 8.09
CA ILE A 202 8.97 6.68 8.13
C ILE A 202 8.60 7.57 6.92
N TRP A 203 8.37 6.97 5.76
CA TRP A 203 7.93 7.71 4.57
C TRP A 203 6.55 8.38 4.76
N HIS A 204 5.64 7.78 5.53
CA HIS A 204 4.36 8.41 5.87
C HIS A 204 4.53 9.60 6.82
N GLY A 205 5.51 9.54 7.71
CA GLY A 205 5.89 10.63 8.59
C GLY A 205 6.77 10.15 9.75
N VAL A 206 7.27 11.10 10.54
CA VAL A 206 8.18 10.83 11.67
C VAL A 206 7.47 10.66 13.02
N SER A 207 6.13 10.72 13.05
CA SER A 207 5.38 10.46 14.27
C SER A 207 5.54 9.00 14.72
N VAL A 208 5.41 8.78 16.03
CA VAL A 208 5.53 7.44 16.63
C VAL A 208 4.51 6.47 16.02
N SER A 209 3.29 6.93 15.73
CA SER A 209 2.23 6.14 15.10
C SER A 209 2.66 5.52 13.77
N TYR A 210 3.28 6.29 12.87
CA TYR A 210 3.70 5.82 11.55
C TYR A 210 4.88 4.84 11.63
N ILE A 211 5.84 5.09 12.51
CA ILE A 211 6.97 4.18 12.75
C ILE A 211 6.47 2.87 13.34
N MET A 212 5.58 2.91 14.34
CA MET A 212 4.96 1.74 14.94
C MET A 212 4.15 0.95 13.92
N TYR A 213 3.36 1.61 13.08
CA TYR A 213 2.62 0.97 11.98
C TYR A 213 3.55 0.20 11.03
N GLY A 214 4.66 0.82 10.62
CA GLY A 214 5.65 0.20 9.74
C GLY A 214 6.29 -1.04 10.37
N ILE A 215 6.77 -0.93 11.62
CA ILE A 215 7.35 -2.06 12.35
C ILE A 215 6.31 -3.17 12.56
N TYR A 216 5.09 -2.81 12.95
CA TYR A 216 3.97 -3.74 13.16
C TYR A 216 3.73 -4.61 11.92
N HIS A 217 3.55 -3.99 10.74
CA HIS A 217 3.34 -4.75 9.51
C HIS A 217 4.58 -5.54 9.08
N GLY A 218 5.78 -5.01 9.31
CA GLY A 218 7.02 -5.74 9.08
C GLY A 218 7.12 -7.03 9.88
N VAL A 219 6.78 -6.97 11.17
CA VAL A 219 6.73 -8.13 12.07
C VAL A 219 5.65 -9.11 11.63
N LEU A 220 4.44 -8.64 11.28
CA LEU A 220 3.38 -9.51 10.79
C LEU A 220 3.79 -10.29 9.54
N ILE A 221 4.43 -9.62 8.57
CA ILE A 221 4.92 -10.27 7.34
C ILE A 221 6.00 -11.30 7.66
N ALA A 222 6.99 -10.94 8.48
CA ALA A 222 8.05 -11.85 8.90
C ALA A 222 7.51 -13.06 9.67
N ALA A 223 6.58 -12.85 10.60
CA ALA A 223 5.92 -13.90 11.37
C ALA A 223 5.12 -14.83 10.45
N THR A 224 4.38 -14.26 9.50
CA THR A 224 3.62 -15.04 8.50
C THR A 224 4.56 -15.86 7.62
N GLU A 225 5.68 -15.30 7.17
CA GLU A 225 6.69 -16.00 6.37
C GLU A 225 7.30 -17.18 7.14
N ILE A 226 7.66 -16.97 8.42
CA ILE A 226 8.18 -18.02 9.29
C ILE A 226 7.14 -19.11 9.51
N TYR A 227 5.91 -18.71 9.84
CA TYR A 227 4.80 -19.63 10.09
C TYR A 227 4.51 -20.49 8.86
N GLN A 228 4.38 -19.88 7.68
CA GLN A 228 4.08 -20.61 6.45
C GLN A 228 5.22 -21.58 6.06
N LYS A 229 6.48 -21.24 6.36
CA LYS A 229 7.63 -22.12 6.08
C LYS A 229 7.84 -23.24 7.10
N LYS A 230 7.58 -23.00 8.38
CA LYS A 230 7.92 -23.95 9.46
C LYS A 230 6.73 -24.73 10.03
N SER A 231 5.51 -24.21 9.93
CA SER A 231 4.36 -24.79 10.60
C SER A 231 3.82 -26.02 9.86
N ARG A 232 3.88 -27.20 10.48
CA ARG A 232 3.24 -28.42 9.96
C ARG A 232 1.72 -28.27 9.87
N PHE A 233 1.11 -27.51 10.78
CA PHE A 233 -0.32 -27.21 10.77
C PHE A 233 -0.71 -26.42 9.51
N HIS A 234 0.05 -25.38 9.16
CA HIS A 234 -0.17 -24.63 7.93
C HIS A 234 -0.12 -25.55 6.71
N HIS A 235 0.94 -26.36 6.58
CA HIS A 235 1.12 -27.25 5.43
C HIS A 235 -0.04 -28.25 5.28
N ARG A 236 -0.57 -28.76 6.40
CA ARG A 236 -1.68 -29.72 6.42
C ARG A 236 -3.02 -29.08 6.08
N TYR A 237 -3.31 -27.88 6.59
CA TYR A 237 -4.67 -27.34 6.57
C TYR A 237 -4.88 -26.12 5.67
N LYS A 238 -3.83 -25.55 5.05
CA LYS A 238 -3.91 -24.30 4.27
C LYS A 238 -4.99 -24.26 3.18
N ASN A 239 -5.34 -25.42 2.61
CA ASN A 239 -6.33 -25.53 1.54
C ASN A 239 -7.75 -25.80 2.04
N THR A 240 -7.94 -26.05 3.34
CA THR A 240 -9.26 -26.31 3.92
C THR A 240 -10.06 -25.01 4.10
N ARG A 241 -11.38 -25.07 3.90
CA ARG A 241 -12.25 -23.90 4.06
C ARG A 241 -12.20 -23.30 5.48
N PRO A 242 -12.28 -24.10 6.57
CA PRO A 242 -12.22 -23.55 7.93
C PRO A 242 -10.91 -22.80 8.21
N TYR A 243 -9.78 -23.35 7.76
CA TYR A 243 -8.49 -22.68 7.89
C TYR A 243 -8.47 -21.34 7.14
N ARG A 244 -8.96 -21.31 5.89
CA ARG A 244 -8.97 -20.07 5.09
C ARG A 244 -9.84 -18.98 5.71
N LEU A 245 -11.00 -19.35 6.27
CA LEU A 245 -11.88 -18.42 6.98
C LEU A 245 -11.22 -17.88 8.25
N LEU A 246 -10.60 -18.76 9.05
CA LEU A 246 -9.87 -18.33 10.25
C LEU A 246 -8.69 -17.44 9.91
N SER A 247 -7.90 -17.81 8.89
CA SER A 247 -6.74 -17.05 8.42
C SER A 247 -7.16 -15.66 7.91
N TRP A 248 -8.25 -15.59 7.14
CA TRP A 248 -8.87 -14.32 6.73
C TRP A 248 -9.29 -13.49 7.94
N PHE A 249 -10.04 -14.06 8.89
CA PHE A 249 -10.51 -13.34 10.07
C PHE A 249 -9.36 -12.77 10.90
N VAL A 250 -8.33 -13.57 11.17
CA VAL A 250 -7.11 -13.13 11.88
C VAL A 250 -6.41 -12.02 11.10
N THR A 251 -6.26 -12.18 9.78
CA THR A 251 -5.60 -11.19 8.92
C THR A 251 -6.35 -9.87 8.92
N MET A 252 -7.68 -9.89 8.80
CA MET A 252 -8.48 -8.66 8.80
C MET A 252 -8.37 -7.93 10.13
N ASN A 253 -8.51 -8.62 11.26
CA ASN A 253 -8.34 -7.97 12.56
C ASN A 253 -6.93 -7.38 12.75
N ALA A 254 -5.89 -8.07 12.27
CA ALA A 254 -4.53 -7.54 12.29
C ALA A 254 -4.37 -6.31 11.38
N VAL A 255 -4.96 -6.31 10.20
CA VAL A 255 -4.95 -5.16 9.28
C VAL A 255 -5.67 -3.96 9.89
N PHE A 256 -6.87 -4.15 10.43
CA PHE A 256 -7.65 -3.08 11.04
C PHE A 256 -6.98 -2.53 12.31
N LEU A 257 -6.33 -3.38 13.11
CA LEU A 257 -5.48 -2.91 14.21
C LEU A 257 -4.29 -2.09 13.68
N GLY A 258 -3.68 -2.48 12.56
CA GLY A 258 -2.68 -1.68 11.86
C GLY A 258 -3.20 -0.30 11.50
N PHE A 259 -4.40 -0.21 10.90
CA PHE A 259 -5.03 1.08 10.59
C PHE A 259 -5.31 1.92 11.84
N PHE A 260 -5.70 1.30 12.95
CA PHE A 260 -5.87 2.00 14.21
C PHE A 260 -4.56 2.60 14.73
N ILE A 261 -3.46 1.84 14.68
CA ILE A 261 -2.12 2.36 15.00
C ILE A 261 -1.78 3.54 14.08
N PHE A 262 -2.05 3.40 12.78
CA PHE A 262 -1.80 4.44 11.77
C PHE A 262 -2.60 5.72 12.05
N SER A 263 -3.81 5.62 12.60
CA SER A 263 -4.68 6.76 12.91
C SER A 263 -4.13 7.70 13.99
N GLY A 264 -3.22 7.24 14.84
CA GLY A 264 -2.70 7.98 15.99
C GLY A 264 -3.49 7.80 17.28
N GLU A 265 -4.77 7.43 17.22
CA GLU A 265 -5.62 7.20 18.40
C GLU A 265 -5.11 6.06 19.31
N PHE A 266 -4.36 5.10 18.76
CA PHE A 266 -3.71 4.06 19.56
C PHE A 266 -2.74 4.65 20.61
N ILE A 267 -2.04 5.74 20.28
CA ILE A 267 -1.17 6.44 21.24
C ILE A 267 -2.02 7.15 22.29
N GLY A 268 -3.15 7.72 21.90
CA GLY A 268 -4.12 8.30 22.82
C GLY A 268 -4.66 7.27 23.82
N LEU A 269 -4.99 6.07 23.34
CA LEU A 269 -5.41 4.94 24.20
C LEU A 269 -4.33 4.57 25.22
N ILE A 270 -3.07 4.46 24.79
CA ILE A 270 -1.94 4.19 25.71
C ILE A 270 -1.82 5.31 26.75
N GLY A 271 -1.90 6.57 26.34
CA GLY A 271 -1.86 7.73 27.25
C GLY A 271 -2.99 7.68 28.29
N ALA A 272 -4.21 7.39 27.86
CA ALA A 272 -5.37 7.26 28.73
C ALA A 272 -5.24 6.12 29.76
N VAL A 273 -4.69 4.98 29.35
CA VAL A 273 -4.46 3.82 30.23
C VAL A 273 -3.32 4.07 31.23
N LEU A 274 -2.25 4.75 30.80
CA LEU A 274 -1.07 5.02 31.61
C LEU A 274 -1.17 6.32 32.43
N GLY A 275 -2.23 7.11 32.24
CA GLY A 275 -2.45 8.37 32.97
C GLY A 275 -1.55 9.53 32.53
N PHE A 276 -0.95 9.47 31.33
CA PHE A 276 -0.17 10.58 30.77
C PHE A 276 -1.10 11.55 30.03
N PRO A 277 -1.06 12.88 30.31
CA PRO A 277 -1.79 13.85 29.50
C PRO A 277 -1.23 13.86 28.07
N ILE A 278 -2.12 13.72 27.09
CA ILE A 278 -1.80 13.80 25.67
C ILE A 278 -1.58 15.30 25.36
N SER A 279 -0.32 15.71 25.15
CA SER A 279 0.03 17.04 24.65
C SER A 279 0.08 17.08 23.13
#